data_AF-A0A9P9CIY0-F1
#
_entry.id   AF-A0A9P9CIY0-F1
#
_cell.length_a   1.000
_cell.length_b   1.000
_cell.length_c   1.000
_cell.angle_alpha   90.00
_cell.angle_beta   90.00
_cell.angle_gamma   90.00
#
_symmetry.space_group_name_H-M   'P 1'
#
loop_
_entity.id
_entity.type
_entity.pdbx_description
1 polymer ?
#
loop_
_entity_poly.entity_id
_entity_poly.type
_entity_poly.pdbx_seq_one_letter_code
_entity_poly.pdbx_strand_id
1 'polypeptide(L)'
;MYPQQQPYSSSSFGYASPVSPTHAPMHMIDPAAQAQISQLQQELQAAHARNNALQAQNRSMQPPPLPPQTSSSHSRLNEERRRRTDARNRVFCSTNRNGISSCAWHLTRNKPKEHAPRQAPSGFLNCGCSQKETLFEDSLARNGIGSVTAGEERVHPIIRRAMLAKLEQRYGYVDGDFEIDLRTGTWFQGQDPNTWEQTAQGQERARRR
;
A
#
# COMPACT_ATOMS: atom_id res chain seq x y z
N MET A 1 -0.57 -61.72 6.29
CA MET A 1 -1.62 -62.18 5.37
C MET A 1 -2.00 -61.00 4.48
N TYR A 2 -1.51 -61.01 3.24
CA TYR A 2 -2.13 -60.30 2.10
C TYR A 2 -2.94 -61.35 1.34
N PRO A 3 -4.06 -60.95 0.72
CA PRO A 3 -4.09 -60.88 -0.75
C PRO A 3 -4.92 -59.66 -1.25
N GLN A 4 -4.48 -58.99 -2.34
CA GLN A 4 -5.07 -59.01 -3.71
C GLN A 4 -6.51 -58.48 -3.81
N GLN A 5 -7.00 -57.78 -4.85
CA GLN A 5 -6.56 -57.22 -6.14
C GLN A 5 -7.78 -56.37 -6.61
N GLN A 6 -7.59 -55.33 -7.43
CA GLN A 6 -8.71 -54.65 -8.14
C GLN A 6 -9.21 -55.50 -9.33
N PRO A 7 -10.40 -55.24 -9.94
CA PRO A 7 -10.46 -54.27 -11.04
C PRO A 7 -11.82 -53.56 -11.31
N TYR A 8 -11.70 -52.43 -12.03
CA TYR A 8 -12.60 -51.76 -12.99
C TYR A 8 -14.02 -52.30 -13.25
N SER A 9 -15.01 -51.40 -13.24
CA SER A 9 -15.86 -51.07 -14.42
C SER A 9 -16.96 -50.07 -14.06
N SER A 10 -17.10 -48.98 -14.83
CA SER A 10 -18.32 -48.19 -14.85
C SER A 10 -18.53 -47.70 -16.27
N SER A 11 -19.44 -48.40 -16.95
CA SER A 11 -19.85 -48.20 -18.32
C SER A 11 -20.82 -47.01 -18.43
N SER A 12 -20.53 -46.17 -19.42
CA SER A 12 -21.41 -45.61 -20.45
C SER A 12 -22.89 -45.31 -20.13
N PHE A 13 -23.22 -44.03 -20.26
CA PHE A 13 -24.36 -43.44 -20.98
C PHE A 13 -25.64 -44.28 -21.17
N GLY A 14 -26.72 -43.85 -20.53
CA GLY A 14 -28.09 -44.08 -20.95
C GLY A 14 -28.87 -42.76 -20.96
N TYR A 15 -29.22 -42.28 -22.15
CA TYR A 15 -30.24 -41.24 -22.34
C TYR A 15 -31.62 -41.89 -22.38
N ALA A 16 -32.58 -41.35 -21.62
CA ALA A 16 -34.01 -41.34 -21.99
C ALA A 16 -34.79 -40.33 -21.12
N SER A 17 -35.27 -39.26 -21.77
CA SER A 17 -36.31 -38.31 -21.34
C SER A 17 -37.70 -38.98 -21.24
N PRO A 18 -38.81 -38.23 -21.09
CA PRO A 18 -39.16 -37.17 -20.14
C PRO A 18 -40.47 -37.53 -19.39
N VAL A 19 -40.76 -36.88 -18.24
CA VAL A 19 -42.15 -36.82 -17.74
C VAL A 19 -42.51 -35.36 -17.42
N SER A 20 -43.64 -34.97 -18.00
CA SER A 20 -44.24 -33.64 -18.14
C SER A 20 -44.53 -32.88 -16.83
N PRO A 21 -44.80 -31.55 -16.93
CA PRO A 21 -44.70 -30.62 -15.82
C PRO A 21 -45.98 -30.58 -14.99
N THR A 22 -45.86 -30.80 -13.69
CA THR A 22 -46.92 -30.46 -12.74
C THR A 22 -46.79 -29.00 -12.36
N HIS A 23 -47.90 -28.26 -12.46
CA HIS A 23 -48.04 -26.83 -12.17
C HIS A 23 -47.24 -26.36 -10.95
N ALA A 24 -46.31 -25.43 -11.18
CA ALA A 24 -45.82 -24.55 -10.12
C ALA A 24 -46.94 -23.53 -9.80
N PRO A 25 -47.30 -23.30 -8.52
CA PRO A 25 -48.18 -22.21 -8.18
C PRO A 25 -47.49 -20.88 -8.55
N MET A 26 -48.17 -20.05 -9.36
CA MET A 26 -47.78 -18.66 -9.57
C MET A 26 -47.76 -17.97 -8.20
N HIS A 27 -46.57 -17.74 -7.66
CA HIS A 27 -46.34 -16.89 -6.50
C HIS A 27 -46.95 -15.52 -6.83
N MET A 28 -48.12 -15.23 -6.27
CA MET A 28 -48.63 -13.86 -6.20
C MET A 28 -47.61 -13.08 -5.37
N ILE A 29 -46.83 -12.23 -6.04
CA ILE A 29 -45.87 -11.36 -5.36
C ILE A 29 -46.70 -10.41 -4.51
N ASP A 30 -46.46 -10.43 -3.19
CA ASP A 30 -47.16 -9.60 -2.22
C ASP A 30 -47.11 -8.11 -2.68
N PRO A 31 -48.25 -7.42 -2.86
CA PRO A 31 -48.27 -6.03 -3.28
C PRO A 31 -47.51 -5.11 -2.30
N ALA A 32 -47.41 -5.48 -1.02
CA ALA A 32 -46.57 -4.77 -0.06
C ALA A 32 -45.08 -4.94 -0.38
N ALA A 33 -44.66 -6.13 -0.80
CA ALA A 33 -43.29 -6.39 -1.25
C ALA A 33 -42.98 -5.63 -2.55
N GLN A 34 -43.94 -5.52 -3.48
CA GLN A 34 -43.77 -4.73 -4.71
C GLN A 34 -43.59 -3.24 -4.41
N ALA A 35 -44.41 -2.67 -3.52
CA ALA A 35 -44.28 -1.29 -3.10
C ALA A 35 -42.92 -1.02 -2.43
N GLN A 36 -42.46 -1.93 -1.58
CA GLN A 36 -41.16 -1.83 -0.92
C GLN A 36 -40.00 -1.92 -1.93
N ILE A 37 -40.09 -2.81 -2.92
CA ILE A 37 -39.09 -2.91 -4.00
C ILE A 37 -39.03 -1.61 -4.81
N SER A 38 -40.18 -1.03 -5.17
CA SER A 38 -40.23 0.23 -5.90
C SER A 38 -39.63 1.39 -5.09
N GLN A 39 -39.93 1.47 -3.79
CA GLN A 39 -39.35 2.49 -2.91
C GLN A 39 -37.82 2.34 -2.81
N LEU A 40 -37.33 1.11 -2.59
CA LEU A 40 -35.89 0.83 -2.51
C LEU A 40 -35.18 1.14 -3.83
N GLN A 41 -35.81 0.85 -4.97
CA GLN A 41 -35.27 1.20 -6.29
C GLN A 41 -35.15 2.72 -6.47
N GLN A 42 -36.14 3.49 -6.01
CA GLN A 42 -36.12 4.95 -6.07
C GLN A 42 -35.01 5.53 -5.16
N GLU A 43 -34.84 4.99 -3.96
CA GLU A 43 -33.76 5.37 -3.05
C GLU A 43 -32.38 5.07 -3.63
N LEU A 44 -32.20 3.91 -4.26
CA LEU A 44 -30.97 3.53 -4.97
C LEU A 44 -30.65 4.50 -6.10
N GLN A 45 -31.64 4.86 -6.92
CA GLN A 45 -31.45 5.83 -8.01
C GLN A 45 -31.06 7.20 -7.46
N ALA A 46 -31.71 7.67 -6.39
CA ALA A 46 -31.37 8.93 -5.74
C ALA A 46 -29.97 8.92 -5.11
N ALA A 47 -29.54 7.78 -4.55
CA ALA A 47 -28.19 7.61 -4.01
C ALA A 47 -27.13 7.56 -5.12
N HIS A 48 -27.43 6.93 -6.26
CA HIS A 48 -26.56 6.92 -7.43
C HIS A 48 -26.40 8.33 -8.02
N ALA A 49 -27.48 9.09 -8.16
CA ALA A 49 -27.41 10.47 -8.64
C ALA A 49 -26.55 11.35 -7.73
N ARG A 50 -26.69 11.23 -6.41
CA ARG A 50 -25.84 11.94 -5.42
C ARG A 50 -24.36 11.54 -5.53
N ASN A 51 -24.06 10.25 -5.66
CA ASN A 51 -22.68 9.79 -5.86
C ASN A 51 -22.07 10.32 -7.15
N ASN A 52 -22.81 10.33 -8.25
CA ASN A 52 -22.35 10.87 -9.52
C ASN A 52 -22.07 12.37 -9.44
N ALA A 53 -22.93 13.14 -8.77
CA ALA A 53 -22.72 14.56 -8.54
C ALA A 53 -21.46 14.84 -7.69
N LEU A 54 -21.26 14.08 -6.62
CA LEU A 54 -20.05 14.17 -5.79
C LEU A 54 -18.79 13.78 -6.56
N GLN A 55 -18.86 12.75 -7.41
CA GLN A 55 -17.73 12.37 -8.28
C GLN A 55 -17.42 13.45 -9.32
N ALA A 56 -18.43 14.10 -9.89
CA ALA A 56 -18.25 15.22 -10.82
C ALA A 56 -17.61 16.43 -10.13
N GLN A 57 -18.04 16.77 -8.91
CA GLN A 57 -17.39 17.80 -8.09
C GLN A 57 -15.94 17.44 -7.76
N ASN A 58 -15.66 16.18 -7.41
CA ASN A 58 -14.30 15.73 -7.11
C ASN A 58 -13.37 15.80 -8.35
N ARG A 59 -13.91 15.54 -9.55
CA ARG A 59 -13.20 15.78 -10.82
C ARG A 59 -12.90 17.27 -11.05
N SER A 60 -13.81 18.17 -10.68
CA SER A 60 -13.58 19.63 -10.81
C SER A 60 -12.55 20.18 -9.82
N MET A 61 -12.28 19.46 -8.72
CA MET A 61 -11.21 19.78 -7.77
C MET A 61 -9.88 19.07 -8.08
N GLN A 62 -9.79 18.31 -9.17
CA GLN A 62 -8.51 17.78 -9.60
C GLN A 62 -7.61 18.93 -10.05
N PRO A 63 -6.36 19.00 -9.58
CA PRO A 63 -5.41 19.99 -10.07
C PRO A 63 -5.26 19.84 -11.59
N PRO A 64 -5.07 20.95 -12.33
CA PRO A 64 -4.87 20.89 -13.77
C PRO A 64 -3.69 19.96 -14.11
N PRO A 65 -3.73 19.31 -15.29
CA PRO A 65 -2.61 18.49 -15.74
C PRO A 65 -1.34 19.34 -15.75
N LEU A 66 -0.30 18.85 -15.08
CA LEU A 66 0.99 19.50 -15.00
C LEU A 66 1.53 19.72 -16.43
N PRO A 67 2.20 20.86 -16.70
CA PRO A 67 2.82 21.10 -18.00
C PRO A 67 3.82 19.98 -18.33
N PRO A 68 4.02 19.64 -19.62
CA PRO A 68 4.96 18.61 -20.03
C PRO A 68 6.37 19.03 -19.64
N GLN A 69 6.91 18.43 -18.58
CA GLN A 69 8.31 18.62 -18.21
C GLN A 69 9.18 17.91 -19.26
N THR A 70 10.28 18.54 -19.65
CA THR A 70 11.16 18.02 -20.69
C THR A 70 11.81 16.71 -20.24
N SER A 71 12.07 15.79 -21.17
CA SER A 71 12.60 14.45 -20.86
C SER A 71 13.93 14.46 -20.07
N SER A 72 14.73 15.53 -20.20
CA SER A 72 15.98 15.73 -19.46
C SER A 72 15.78 16.17 -18.01
N SER A 73 14.71 16.89 -17.67
CA SER A 73 14.42 17.26 -16.28
C SER A 73 13.89 16.05 -15.50
N HIS A 74 13.07 15.22 -16.16
CA HIS A 74 12.58 13.97 -15.58
C HIS A 74 13.70 12.98 -15.26
N SER A 75 14.69 12.81 -16.15
CA SER A 75 15.81 11.89 -15.90
C SER A 75 16.68 12.34 -14.73
N ARG A 76 16.96 13.64 -14.64
CA ARG A 76 17.71 14.23 -13.51
C ARG A 76 16.98 14.01 -12.19
N LEU A 77 15.69 14.31 -12.14
CA LEU A 77 14.89 14.20 -10.92
C LEU A 77 14.78 12.74 -10.45
N ASN A 78 14.69 11.77 -11.38
CA ASN A 78 14.71 10.35 -11.06
C ASN A 78 16.04 9.91 -10.43
N GLU A 79 17.17 10.37 -10.96
CA GLU A 79 18.49 10.08 -10.37
C GLU A 79 18.63 10.74 -9.00
N GLU A 80 18.16 11.97 -8.83
CA GLU A 80 18.11 12.63 -7.53
C GLU A 80 17.27 11.83 -6.51
N ARG A 81 16.07 11.37 -6.89
CA ARG A 81 15.23 10.50 -6.05
C ARG A 81 15.95 9.23 -5.65
N ARG A 82 16.65 8.58 -6.58
CA ARG A 82 17.43 7.37 -6.33
C ARG A 82 18.54 7.63 -5.31
N ARG A 83 19.37 8.65 -5.54
CA ARG A 83 20.47 9.02 -4.62
C ARG A 83 19.95 9.33 -3.21
N ARG A 84 18.84 10.07 -3.12
CA ARG A 84 18.19 10.36 -1.84
C ARG A 84 17.69 9.07 -1.15
N THR A 85 17.02 8.20 -1.88
CA THR A 85 16.51 6.91 -1.37
C THR A 85 17.66 6.06 -0.82
N ASP A 86 18.77 5.96 -1.57
CA ASP A 86 19.96 5.21 -1.16
C ASP A 86 20.64 5.82 0.08
N ALA A 87 20.68 7.15 0.18
CA ALA A 87 21.15 7.84 1.37
C ALA A 87 20.26 7.58 2.59
N ARG A 88 18.93 7.68 2.43
CA ARG A 88 17.97 7.40 3.50
C ARG A 88 18.00 5.95 3.95
N ASN A 89 18.19 4.99 3.05
CA ASN A 89 18.40 3.58 3.40
C ASN A 89 19.63 3.40 4.30
N ARG A 90 20.74 4.09 4.03
CA ARG A 90 21.93 4.07 4.89
C ARG A 90 21.72 4.72 6.26
N VAL A 91 20.80 5.68 6.34
CA VAL A 91 20.43 6.33 7.60
C VAL A 91 19.52 5.41 8.43
N PHE A 92 18.39 4.99 7.87
CA PHE A 92 17.30 4.36 8.62
C PHE A 92 17.31 2.83 8.60
N CYS A 93 17.88 2.21 7.56
CA CYS A 93 17.74 0.77 7.33
C CYS A 93 19.04 -0.01 7.59
N SER A 94 20.15 0.67 7.89
CA SER A 94 21.41 0.02 8.22
C SER A 94 21.34 -0.77 9.52
N THR A 95 22.08 -1.89 9.56
CA THR A 95 22.27 -2.67 10.76
C THR A 95 23.24 -1.99 11.73
N ASN A 96 23.01 -2.17 13.02
CA ASN A 96 23.97 -1.76 14.04
C ASN A 96 25.17 -2.74 14.11
N ARG A 97 26.10 -2.51 15.04
CA ARG A 97 27.27 -3.40 15.26
C ARG A 97 26.87 -4.86 15.53
N ASN A 98 25.74 -5.06 16.19
CA ASN A 98 25.19 -6.38 16.49
C ASN A 98 24.52 -7.04 15.27
N GLY A 99 24.44 -6.36 14.13
CA GLY A 99 23.80 -6.89 12.93
C GLY A 99 22.27 -6.80 12.96
N ILE A 100 21.69 -5.95 13.81
CA ILE A 100 20.24 -5.77 13.94
C ILE A 100 19.84 -4.41 13.32
N SER A 101 18.80 -4.43 12.49
CA SER A 101 18.09 -3.25 11.99
C SER A 101 16.61 -3.29 12.39
N SER A 102 16.02 -2.14 12.70
CA SER A 102 14.62 -2.05 13.12
C SER A 102 14.05 -0.71 12.72
N CYS A 103 12.79 -0.67 12.26
CA CYS A 103 12.11 0.60 12.00
C CYS A 103 11.82 1.34 13.32
N ALA A 104 11.52 2.63 13.23
CA ALA A 104 11.31 3.49 14.40
C ALA A 104 10.14 3.00 15.27
N TRP A 105 9.01 2.61 14.67
CA TRP A 105 7.88 2.02 15.41
C TRP A 105 8.27 0.80 16.26
N HIS A 106 8.98 -0.18 15.68
CA HIS A 106 9.40 -1.38 16.40
C HIS A 106 10.48 -1.10 17.45
N LEU A 107 11.32 -0.08 17.22
CA LEU A 107 12.33 0.35 18.17
C LEU A 107 11.71 0.99 19.41
N THR A 108 10.79 1.96 19.22
CA THR A 108 10.12 2.67 20.33
C THR A 108 9.31 1.75 21.24
N ARG A 109 8.77 0.65 20.70
CA ARG A 109 7.95 -0.32 21.44
C ARG A 109 8.73 -1.56 21.90
N ASN A 110 10.04 -1.56 21.70
CA ASN A 110 10.94 -2.69 21.99
C ASN A 110 10.37 -4.05 21.53
N LYS A 111 9.84 -4.08 20.31
CA LYS A 111 9.21 -5.29 19.77
C LYS A 111 10.28 -6.29 19.31
N PRO A 112 10.00 -7.61 19.46
CA PRO A 112 10.92 -8.66 19.06
C PRO A 112 11.24 -8.56 17.56
N LYS A 113 12.42 -9.05 17.18
CA LYS A 113 12.85 -9.09 15.79
C LYS A 113 12.35 -10.37 15.15
N GLU A 114 11.83 -10.25 13.94
CA GLU A 114 11.36 -11.37 13.12
C GLU A 114 12.53 -12.19 12.56
N HIS A 115 13.62 -11.51 12.19
CA HIS A 115 14.82 -12.16 11.67
C HIS A 115 15.99 -12.01 12.64
N ALA A 116 16.75 -13.09 12.83
CA ALA A 116 17.97 -13.07 13.65
C ALA A 116 19.02 -12.10 13.07
N PRO A 117 20.01 -11.68 13.87
CA PRO A 117 21.01 -10.70 13.42
C PRO A 117 21.69 -11.09 12.11
N ARG A 118 21.80 -10.13 11.18
CA ARG A 118 22.35 -10.30 9.82
C ARG A 118 21.61 -11.30 8.92
N GLN A 119 20.42 -11.78 9.33
CA GLN A 119 19.61 -12.72 8.55
C GLN A 119 18.34 -12.10 7.93
N ALA A 120 18.18 -10.77 7.99
CA ALA A 120 17.07 -10.11 7.30
C ALA A 120 17.23 -10.26 5.77
N PRO A 121 16.16 -10.58 5.02
CA PRO A 121 16.21 -10.61 3.56
C PRO A 121 16.60 -9.26 2.95
N SER A 122 17.14 -9.28 1.72
CA SER A 122 17.43 -8.04 1.00
C SER A 122 16.17 -7.20 0.83
N GLY A 123 16.28 -5.90 1.14
CA GLY A 123 15.13 -4.98 1.14
C GLY A 123 14.27 -5.01 2.42
N PHE A 124 14.63 -5.80 3.43
CA PHE A 124 13.92 -5.90 4.70
C PHE A 124 14.82 -5.61 5.91
N LEU A 125 14.20 -5.22 7.03
CA LEU A 125 14.85 -5.03 8.33
C LEU A 125 14.64 -6.26 9.21
N ASN A 126 15.44 -6.43 10.28
CA ASN A 126 15.25 -7.55 11.22
C ASN A 126 13.88 -7.54 11.90
N CYS A 127 13.18 -6.41 11.96
CA CYS A 127 11.81 -6.33 12.47
C CYS A 127 10.72 -6.73 11.46
N GLY A 128 11.08 -7.25 10.27
CA GLY A 128 10.12 -7.70 9.26
C GLY A 128 9.53 -6.59 8.38
N CYS A 129 9.81 -5.32 8.68
CA CYS A 129 9.41 -4.21 7.81
C CYS A 129 10.30 -4.13 6.58
N SER A 130 9.73 -3.73 5.44
CA SER A 130 10.53 -3.42 4.26
C SER A 130 11.24 -2.07 4.42
N GLN A 131 12.30 -1.88 3.64
CA GLN A 131 12.99 -0.59 3.54
C GLN A 131 12.03 0.51 3.08
N LYS A 132 11.22 0.24 2.05
CA LYS A 132 10.19 1.17 1.55
C LYS A 132 9.21 1.58 2.65
N GLU A 133 8.71 0.62 3.42
CA GLU A 133 7.82 0.89 4.55
C GLU A 133 8.49 1.80 5.59
N THR A 134 9.77 1.58 5.87
CA THR A 134 10.52 2.36 6.86
C THR A 134 10.76 3.79 6.36
N LEU A 135 11.11 3.98 5.09
CA LEU A 135 11.27 5.30 4.50
C LEU A 135 9.94 6.05 4.45
N PHE A 136 8.85 5.35 4.12
CA PHE A 136 7.51 5.93 4.13
C PHE A 136 7.07 6.32 5.55
N GLU A 137 7.38 5.52 6.58
CA GLU A 137 7.14 5.87 8.00
C GLU A 137 7.80 7.20 8.37
N ASP A 138 9.07 7.38 7.97
CA ASP A 138 9.82 8.59 8.26
C ASP A 138 9.28 9.81 7.47
N SER A 139 8.95 9.63 6.19
CA SER A 139 8.32 10.69 5.39
C SER A 139 6.98 11.14 5.96
N LEU A 140 6.13 10.20 6.40
CA LEU A 140 4.88 10.55 7.09
C LEU A 140 5.15 11.39 8.34
N ALA A 141 6.07 10.95 9.19
CA ALA A 141 6.38 11.64 10.44
C ALA A 141 6.95 13.05 10.22
N ARG A 142 7.79 13.23 9.19
CA ARG A 142 8.33 14.55 8.79
C ARG A 142 7.24 15.50 8.28
N ASN A 143 6.17 14.97 7.73
CA ASN A 143 5.01 15.73 7.25
C ASN A 143 3.86 15.77 8.28
N GLY A 144 4.16 15.53 9.57
CA GLY A 144 3.20 15.67 10.66
C GLY A 144 2.21 14.50 10.82
N ILE A 145 2.40 13.39 10.10
CA ILE A 145 1.54 12.19 10.20
C ILE A 145 2.24 11.15 11.07
N GLY A 146 1.80 11.03 12.32
CA GLY A 146 2.46 10.18 13.33
C GLY A 146 3.81 10.78 13.73
N SER A 147 3.80 11.66 14.72
CA SER A 147 4.90 12.59 15.00
C SER A 147 6.25 11.95 15.37
N VAL A 148 7.29 12.77 15.21
CA VAL A 148 8.68 12.51 15.61
C VAL A 148 8.93 12.83 17.09
N THR A 149 8.04 13.58 17.76
CA THR A 149 8.20 13.98 19.17
C THR A 149 7.90 12.86 20.16
N ALA A 150 8.64 12.86 21.27
CA ALA A 150 8.46 11.92 22.36
C ALA A 150 7.06 12.09 22.97
N GLY A 151 6.20 11.07 22.82
CA GLY A 151 4.85 11.04 23.38
C GLY A 151 3.76 10.68 22.36
N GLU A 152 4.03 10.79 21.05
CA GLU A 152 3.05 10.49 20.01
C GLU A 152 3.36 9.18 19.25
N GLU A 153 2.29 8.51 18.82
CA GLU A 153 2.32 7.17 18.25
C GLU A 153 2.71 7.19 16.77
N ARG A 154 3.91 6.69 16.45
CA ARG A 154 4.31 6.34 15.07
C ARG A 154 3.22 5.49 14.42
N VAL A 155 2.99 5.69 13.12
CA VAL A 155 1.95 4.97 12.38
C VAL A 155 2.21 3.46 12.45
N HIS A 156 1.20 2.72 12.91
CA HIS A 156 1.26 1.26 13.06
C HIS A 156 1.65 0.56 11.73
N PRO A 157 2.51 -0.48 11.74
CA PRO A 157 3.00 -1.13 10.52
C PRO A 157 1.90 -1.60 9.56
N ILE A 158 0.79 -2.13 10.09
CA ILE A 158 -0.36 -2.58 9.29
C ILE A 158 -0.99 -1.42 8.51
N ILE A 159 -1.27 -0.30 9.18
CA ILE A 159 -1.89 0.89 8.56
C ILE A 159 -0.93 1.46 7.52
N ARG A 160 0.33 1.64 7.91
CA ARG A 160 1.37 2.17 7.02
C ARG A 160 1.54 1.34 5.75
N ARG A 161 1.62 0.01 5.87
CA ARG A 161 1.73 -0.91 4.73
C ARG A 161 0.54 -0.77 3.79
N ALA A 162 -0.68 -0.74 4.33
CA ALA A 162 -1.89 -0.59 3.53
C ALA A 162 -1.91 0.77 2.81
N MET A 163 -1.54 1.85 3.49
CA MET A 163 -1.44 3.19 2.89
C MET A 163 -0.41 3.23 1.77
N LEU A 164 0.81 2.73 2.01
CA LEU A 164 1.87 2.70 1.01
C LEU A 164 1.43 1.93 -0.24
N ALA A 165 0.86 0.73 -0.06
CA ALA A 165 0.38 -0.07 -1.18
C ALA A 165 -0.69 0.66 -2.01
N LYS A 166 -1.60 1.40 -1.36
CA LYS A 166 -2.61 2.19 -2.07
C LYS A 166 -2.02 3.40 -2.80
N LEU A 167 -1.03 4.06 -2.22
CA LEU A 167 -0.35 5.20 -2.85
C LEU A 167 0.49 4.76 -4.04
N GLU A 168 1.25 3.66 -3.91
CA GLU A 168 1.99 3.05 -5.03
C GLU A 168 1.02 2.62 -6.14
N GLN A 169 -0.06 1.91 -5.80
CA GLN A 169 -1.01 1.38 -6.78
C GLN A 169 -1.75 2.49 -7.55
N ARG A 170 -2.22 3.54 -6.86
CA ARG A 170 -3.12 4.53 -7.44
C ARG A 170 -2.39 5.75 -8.01
N TYR A 171 -1.25 6.11 -7.42
CA TYR A 171 -0.55 7.35 -7.71
C TYR A 171 0.90 7.14 -8.12
N GLY A 172 1.40 5.89 -8.14
CA GLY A 172 2.79 5.61 -8.47
C GLY A 172 3.78 6.19 -7.46
N TYR A 173 3.37 6.29 -6.19
CA TYR A 173 4.18 6.90 -5.13
C TYR A 173 5.58 6.30 -5.06
N VAL A 174 6.57 7.19 -4.89
CA VAL A 174 7.96 6.83 -4.57
C VAL A 174 8.52 7.72 -3.46
N ASP A 175 9.58 7.25 -2.79
CA ASP A 175 10.27 8.04 -1.76
C ASP A 175 10.69 9.41 -2.33
N GLY A 176 10.39 10.47 -1.58
CA GLY A 176 10.63 11.85 -1.98
C GLY A 176 9.43 12.58 -2.56
N ASP A 177 8.32 11.90 -2.89
CA ASP A 177 7.14 12.57 -3.47
C ASP A 177 6.51 13.61 -2.53
N PHE A 178 6.58 13.41 -1.21
CA PHE A 178 6.12 14.42 -0.24
C PHE A 178 7.09 15.57 -0.04
N GLU A 179 8.33 15.42 -0.51
CA GLU A 179 9.41 16.38 -0.27
C GLU A 179 9.84 17.16 -1.52
N ILE A 180 9.10 17.01 -2.62
CA ILE A 180 9.30 17.73 -3.87
C ILE A 180 8.11 18.68 -4.10
N ASP A 181 8.41 19.94 -4.42
CA ASP A 181 7.40 20.83 -4.99
C ASP A 181 7.12 20.40 -6.44
N LEU A 182 5.91 19.87 -6.67
CA LEU A 182 5.49 19.36 -7.98
C LEU A 182 5.43 20.45 -9.07
N ARG A 183 5.31 21.73 -8.68
CA ARG A 183 5.24 22.84 -9.62
C ARG A 183 6.62 23.25 -10.13
N THR A 184 7.62 23.20 -9.25
CA THR A 184 8.99 23.64 -9.58
C THR A 184 9.94 22.48 -9.87
N GLY A 185 9.58 21.26 -9.46
CA GLY A 185 10.45 20.09 -9.54
C GLY A 185 11.64 20.16 -8.57
N THR A 186 11.55 20.99 -7.52
CA THR A 186 12.65 21.20 -6.57
C THR A 186 12.34 20.56 -5.22
N TRP A 187 13.37 20.02 -4.58
CA TRP A 187 13.29 19.53 -3.20
C TRP A 187 12.98 20.67 -2.22
N PHE A 188 12.17 20.39 -1.20
CA PHE A 188 12.08 21.26 -0.04
C PHE A 188 13.42 21.34 0.69
N GLN A 189 13.60 22.42 1.46
CA GLN A 189 14.86 22.72 2.13
C GLN A 189 15.33 21.53 3.00
N GLY A 190 16.57 21.10 2.78
CA GLY A 190 17.18 19.98 3.51
C GLY A 190 16.64 18.60 3.16
N GLN A 191 15.82 18.48 2.11
CA GLN A 191 15.31 17.20 1.63
C GLN A 191 16.02 16.72 0.36
N ASP A 192 16.93 17.50 -0.18
CA ASP A 192 17.68 17.17 -1.38
C ASP A 192 18.66 15.99 -1.15
N PRO A 193 19.12 15.33 -2.22
CA PRO A 193 19.99 14.17 -2.12
C PRO A 193 21.32 14.46 -1.43
N ASN A 194 21.91 15.64 -1.64
CA ASN A 194 23.22 15.96 -1.09
C ASN A 194 23.14 16.11 0.43
N THR A 195 22.09 16.75 0.94
CA THR A 195 21.83 16.84 2.39
C THR A 195 21.70 15.45 3.02
N TRP A 196 20.97 14.54 2.38
CA TRP A 196 20.80 13.17 2.88
C TRP A 196 22.08 12.34 2.77
N GLU A 197 22.87 12.50 1.70
CA GLU A 197 24.17 11.85 1.55
C GLU A 197 25.14 12.29 2.64
N GLN A 198 25.21 13.59 2.94
CA GLN A 198 26.02 14.12 4.05
C GLN A 198 25.56 13.56 5.40
N THR A 199 24.24 13.49 5.62
CA THR A 199 23.66 12.89 6.84
C THR A 199 24.07 11.41 6.97
N ALA A 200 23.96 10.64 5.88
CA ALA A 200 24.36 9.24 5.86
C ALA A 200 25.86 9.06 6.15
N GLN A 201 26.72 9.88 5.55
CA GLN A 201 28.16 9.87 5.83
C GLN A 201 28.46 10.22 7.29
N GLY A 202 27.77 11.20 7.87
CA GLY A 202 27.89 11.57 9.28
C GLY A 202 27.54 10.42 10.21
N GLN A 203 26.41 9.74 9.96
CA GLN A 203 25.99 8.59 10.76
C GLN A 203 26.93 7.39 10.62
N GLU A 204 27.42 7.12 9.41
CA GLU A 204 28.39 6.05 9.19
C GLU A 204 29.69 6.29 9.95
N ARG A 205 30.19 7.53 9.95
CA ARG A 205 31.35 7.92 10.77
C ARG A 205 31.08 7.73 12.26
N ALA A 206 29.89 8.10 12.73
CA ALA A 206 29.49 7.92 14.13
C ALA A 206 29.42 6.43 14.53
N ARG A 207 28.97 5.53 13.64
CA ARG A 207 28.90 4.09 13.92
C ARG A 207 30.28 3.42 14.04
N ARG A 208 31.28 3.94 13.33
CA ARG A 208 32.66 3.42 13.33
C ARG A 208 33.47 3.81 14.55
N ARG A 209 33.11 4.90 15.24
CA ARG A 209 33.70 5.32 16.51
C ARG A 209 33.06 4.53 17.63
#